data_AF-B6C8M3-F1
#
_entry.id   AF-B6C8M3-F1
#
_cell.length_a   1.000
_cell.length_b   1.000
_cell.length_c   1.000
_cell.angle_alpha   90.00
_cell.angle_beta   90.00
_cell.angle_gamma   90.00
#
_symmetry.space_group_name_H-M   'P 1'
#
loop_
_entity.id
_entity.type
_entity.pdbx_description
1 polymer ?
#
loop_
_entity_poly.entity_id
_entity_poly.type
_entity_poly.pdbx_seq_one_letter_code
_entity_poly.pdbx_strand_id
1 'polypeptide(L)'
;YQARNYIEIDSTVREGALSTNMIVWPDVDRIDPCPLWEDARDFGLAVGVAQSSWAARGAFGLLSISRHADRLTPAEINMLTLQTNWLANLSHSLMSRFMLPKLSPAAGVTLTAREREVLCWTAEGKTACEIGQILSISERT
;
A
#
# COMPACT_ATOMS: atom_id res chain seq x y z
N TYR A 1 16.38 -9.86 -4.27
CA TYR A 1 15.02 -9.29 -4.39
C TYR A 1 14.77 -8.66 -5.77
N GLN A 2 15.35 -7.49 -6.11
CA GLN A 2 15.06 -6.79 -7.39
C GLN A 2 15.42 -7.59 -8.65
N ALA A 3 16.62 -8.16 -8.74
CA ALA A 3 17.07 -8.89 -9.94
C ALA A 3 16.21 -10.13 -10.28
N ARG A 4 15.51 -10.69 -9.29
CA ARG A 4 14.60 -11.84 -9.45
C ARG A 4 13.11 -11.42 -9.45
N ASN A 5 12.84 -10.11 -9.48
CA ASN A 5 11.50 -9.51 -9.49
C ASN A 5 10.54 -10.05 -8.42
N TYR A 6 11.05 -10.27 -7.20
CA TYR A 6 10.27 -10.92 -6.14
C TYR A 6 9.02 -10.17 -5.71
N ILE A 7 8.91 -8.88 -6.03
CA ILE A 7 7.71 -8.09 -5.74
C ILE A 7 6.44 -8.66 -6.38
N GLU A 8 6.54 -9.39 -7.50
CA GLU A 8 5.39 -10.00 -8.17
C GLU A 8 4.84 -11.24 -7.45
N ILE A 9 5.71 -11.94 -6.71
CA ILE A 9 5.36 -13.17 -6.00
C ILE A 9 5.25 -12.99 -4.49
N ASP A 10 5.67 -11.83 -3.96
CA ASP A 10 5.64 -11.52 -2.54
C ASP A 10 4.20 -11.43 -2.03
N SER A 11 3.80 -12.45 -1.26
CA SER A 11 2.46 -12.53 -0.69
C SER A 11 2.17 -11.36 0.25
N THR A 12 3.17 -10.83 0.96
CA THR A 12 2.96 -9.71 1.90
C THR A 12 2.62 -8.41 1.19
N VAL A 13 3.20 -8.17 0.02
CA VAL A 13 2.87 -7.01 -0.83
C VAL A 13 1.44 -7.13 -1.35
N ARG A 14 1.08 -8.30 -1.88
CA ARG A 14 -0.28 -8.56 -2.39
C ARG A 14 -1.34 -8.45 -1.30
N GLU A 15 -1.12 -9.07 -0.15
CA GLU A 15 -2.05 -9.00 0.99
C GLU A 15 -2.15 -7.59 1.56
N GLY A 16 -1.02 -6.89 1.68
CA GLY A 16 -0.97 -5.52 2.18
C GLY A 16 -1.69 -4.51 1.27
N ALA A 17 -1.71 -4.76 -0.04
CA ALA A 17 -2.47 -3.95 -0.98
C ALA A 17 -4.00 -4.13 -0.83
N LEU A 18 -4.45 -5.25 -0.26
CA LEU A 18 -5.87 -5.59 -0.11
C LEU A 18 -6.38 -5.40 1.33
N SER A 19 -5.48 -5.34 2.32
CA SER A 19 -5.85 -5.27 3.74
C SER A 19 -4.92 -4.34 4.52
N THR A 20 -5.46 -3.72 5.57
CA THR A 20 -4.72 -2.93 6.57
C THR A 20 -4.33 -3.74 7.81
N ASN A 21 -4.66 -5.03 7.85
CA ASN A 21 -4.30 -5.91 8.95
C ASN A 21 -2.79 -6.20 8.96
N MET A 22 -2.26 -6.49 10.15
CA MET A 22 -0.89 -6.96 10.28
C MET A 22 -0.77 -8.35 9.63
N ILE A 23 0.25 -8.51 8.79
CA ILE A 23 0.54 -9.73 8.06
C ILE A 23 1.70 -10.43 8.78
N VAL A 24 1.48 -11.66 9.20
CA VAL A 24 2.57 -12.51 9.71
C VAL A 24 3.19 -13.20 8.50
N TRP A 25 4.52 -13.15 8.40
CA TRP A 25 5.21 -13.81 7.30
C TRP A 25 4.94 -15.32 7.30
N PRO A 26 4.84 -15.94 6.11
CA PRO A 26 4.60 -17.37 6.03
C PRO A 26 5.79 -18.15 6.61
N ASP A 27 5.47 -19.24 7.29
CA ASP A 27 6.46 -20.16 7.81
C ASP A 27 7.02 -21.00 6.66
N VAL A 28 8.27 -20.73 6.27
CA VAL A 28 8.93 -21.33 5.10
C VAL A 28 8.91 -22.86 5.13
N ASP A 29 8.90 -23.45 6.33
CA ASP A 29 8.87 -24.91 6.51
C ASP A 29 7.47 -25.52 6.32
N ARG A 30 6.42 -24.69 6.29
CA ARG A 30 5.01 -25.13 6.21
C ARG A 30 4.32 -24.77 4.90
N ILE A 31 4.94 -23.92 4.09
CA ILE A 31 4.42 -23.52 2.78
C ILE A 31 5.03 -24.38 1.67
N ASP A 32 4.39 -24.36 0.51
CA ASP A 32 5.01 -24.87 -0.70
C ASP A 32 6.31 -24.12 -1.01
N PRO A 33 7.31 -24.78 -1.62
CA PRO A 33 8.60 -24.16 -1.95
C PRO A 33 8.42 -22.82 -2.65
N CYS A 34 8.92 -21.77 -2.01
CA CYS A 34 8.82 -20.41 -2.51
C CYS A 34 10.22 -19.78 -2.55
N PRO A 35 10.78 -19.53 -3.75
CA PRO A 35 12.15 -19.02 -3.89
C PRO A 35 12.43 -17.72 -3.12
N LEU A 36 11.42 -16.86 -2.98
CA LEU A 36 11.54 -15.63 -2.19
C LEU A 36 11.84 -15.94 -0.72
N TRP A 37 11.04 -16.81 -0.11
CA TRP A 37 11.13 -17.09 1.33
C TRP A 37 12.33 -17.97 1.68
N GLU A 38 12.74 -18.85 0.75
CA GLU A 38 13.99 -19.60 0.87
C GLU A 38 15.21 -18.68 0.84
N ASP A 39 15.34 -17.85 -0.19
CA ASP A 39 16.42 -16.86 -0.27
C ASP A 39 16.39 -15.93 0.96
N ALA A 40 15.22 -15.42 1.35
CA ALA A 40 15.07 -14.52 2.50
C ALA A 40 15.61 -15.16 3.79
N ARG A 41 15.28 -16.43 4.03
CA ARG A 41 15.80 -17.21 5.16
C ARG A 41 17.32 -17.35 5.12
N ASP A 42 17.92 -17.58 3.95
CA ASP A 42 19.38 -17.71 3.81
C ASP A 42 20.13 -16.40 4.15
N PHE A 43 19.47 -15.25 4.00
CA PHE A 43 19.97 -13.94 4.45
C PHE A 43 19.51 -13.55 5.86
N GLY A 44 18.88 -14.47 6.57
CA GLY A 44 18.44 -14.35 7.95
C GLY A 44 17.12 -13.59 8.18
N LEU A 45 16.36 -13.34 7.12
CA LEU A 45 15.01 -12.80 7.14
C LEU A 45 13.99 -13.96 7.27
N ALA A 46 14.04 -14.67 8.39
CA ALA A 46 13.30 -15.92 8.58
C ALA A 46 11.91 -15.74 9.22
N VAL A 47 11.80 -14.86 10.21
CA VAL A 47 10.56 -14.61 10.96
C VAL A 47 10.27 -13.12 10.97
N GLY A 48 9.05 -12.72 10.66
CA GLY A 48 8.70 -11.31 10.61
C GLY A 48 7.21 -11.02 10.52
N VAL A 49 6.92 -9.73 10.58
CA VAL A 49 5.59 -9.16 10.30
C VAL A 49 5.74 -8.05 9.27
N ALA A 50 4.71 -7.89 8.47
CA ALA A 50 4.54 -6.76 7.59
C ALA A 50 3.26 -6.00 7.97
N GLN A 51 3.32 -4.68 7.89
CA GLN A 51 2.19 -3.80 8.16
C GLN A 51 2.04 -2.82 7.00
N SER A 52 0.89 -2.89 6.35
CA SER A 52 0.54 -1.97 5.28
C SER A 52 0.12 -0.61 5.84
N SER A 53 0.32 0.41 5.03
CA SER A 53 -0.07 1.78 5.28
C SER A 53 -0.41 2.48 3.98
N TRP A 54 -1.37 3.41 4.05
CA TRP A 54 -1.83 4.18 2.90
C TRP A 54 -1.72 5.66 3.25
N ALA A 55 -1.09 6.43 2.37
CA ALA A 55 -0.99 7.88 2.49
C ALA A 55 -1.91 8.56 1.47
N ALA A 56 -1.97 9.90 1.58
CA ALA A 56 -2.70 10.74 0.65
C ALA A 56 -2.36 10.38 -0.81
N ARG A 57 -3.35 10.58 -1.69
CA ARG A 57 -3.21 10.40 -3.15
C ARG A 57 -2.87 8.95 -3.57
N GLY A 58 -3.29 7.97 -2.78
CA GLY A 58 -3.23 6.55 -3.13
C GLY A 58 -1.84 5.92 -2.99
N ALA A 59 -0.91 6.56 -2.28
CA ALA A 59 0.41 6.00 -2.06
C ALA A 59 0.38 4.85 -1.05
N PHE A 60 0.72 3.66 -1.53
CA PHE A 60 0.86 2.45 -0.72
C PHE A 60 2.28 2.33 -0.14
N GLY A 61 2.38 1.86 1.10
CA GLY A 61 3.64 1.51 1.75
C GLY A 61 3.50 0.28 2.62
N LEU A 62 4.59 -0.50 2.71
CA LEU A 62 4.65 -1.71 3.51
C LEU A 62 5.87 -1.64 4.43
N LEU A 63 5.63 -1.58 5.74
CA LEU A 63 6.68 -1.68 6.75
C LEU A 63 6.88 -3.15 7.11
N SER A 64 8.08 -3.67 6.90
CA SER A 64 8.45 -5.04 7.28
C SER A 64 9.49 -5.05 8.38
N ILE A 65 9.24 -5.83 9.44
CA ILE A 65 10.15 -6.02 10.56
C ILE A 65 10.40 -7.51 10.70
N SER A 66 11.67 -7.89 10.77
CA SER A 66 12.07 -9.30 10.82
C SER A 66 13.18 -9.53 11.83
N ARG A 67 13.35 -10.80 12.21
CA ARG A 67 14.41 -11.27 13.09
C ARG A 67 14.91 -12.64 12.64
N HIS A 68 16.17 -12.90 12.98
CA HIS A 68 16.80 -14.21 12.92
C HIS A 68 16.64 -14.91 14.28
N ALA A 69 15.40 -15.24 14.67
CA ALA A 69 15.11 -15.82 15.98
C ALA A 69 13.82 -16.66 15.95
N ASP A 70 13.31 -17.01 17.14
CA ASP A 70 12.16 -17.88 17.31
C ASP A 70 10.89 -17.36 16.62
N ARG A 71 10.00 -18.31 16.30
CA ARG A 71 8.67 -18.03 15.77
C ARG A 71 7.91 -17.06 16.68
N LEU A 72 7.12 -16.18 16.08
CA LEU A 72 6.27 -15.25 16.82
C LEU A 72 5.17 -16.03 17.54
N THR A 73 5.00 -15.75 18.83
CA THR A 73 3.88 -16.31 19.60
C THR A 73 2.60 -15.50 19.36
N PRO A 74 1.40 -16.07 19.53
CA PRO A 74 0.15 -15.31 19.42
C PRO A 74 0.09 -14.09 20.35
N ALA A 75 0.66 -14.20 21.55
CA ALA A 75 0.73 -13.09 22.51
C ALA A 75 1.64 -11.96 22.01
N GLU A 76 2.79 -12.30 21.43
CA GLU A 76 3.72 -11.34 20.83
C GLU A 76 3.10 -10.64 19.61
N ILE A 77 2.42 -11.38 18.73
CA ILE A 77 1.69 -10.81 17.58
C ILE A 77 0.66 -9.78 18.06
N ASN A 78 -0.13 -10.11 19.08
CA ASN A 78 -1.12 -9.19 19.64
C ASN A 78 -0.46 -7.92 20.19
N MET A 79 0.66 -8.05 20.90
CA MET A 79 1.41 -6.91 21.42
C MET A 79 1.98 -6.01 20.30
N LEU A 80 2.51 -6.62 19.24
CA LEU A 80 3.12 -5.90 18.12
C LEU A 80 2.08 -5.16 17.26
N THR A 81 0.86 -5.69 17.14
CA THR A 81 -0.16 -5.20 16.20
C THR A 81 -0.36 -3.68 16.26
N LEU A 82 -0.56 -3.13 17.46
CA LEU A 82 -0.77 -1.68 17.61
C LEU A 82 0.51 -0.90 17.31
N GLN A 83 1.66 -1.38 17.80
CA GLN A 83 2.94 -0.70 17.67
C GLN A 83 3.41 -0.62 16.21
N THR A 84 3.29 -1.72 15.48
CA THR A 84 3.65 -1.79 14.06
C THR A 84 2.70 -0.98 13.20
N ASN A 85 1.40 -0.99 13.50
CA ASN A 85 0.41 -0.14 12.83
C ASN A 85 0.73 1.35 12.99
N TRP A 86 0.99 1.79 14.22
CA TRP A 86 1.36 3.18 14.48
C TRP A 86 2.66 3.56 13.78
N LEU A 87 3.69 2.71 13.89
CA LEU A 87 4.99 2.97 13.27
C LEU A 87 4.88 3.03 11.75
N ALA A 88 4.18 2.08 11.12
CA ALA A 88 3.99 2.04 9.67
C ALA A 88 3.31 3.33 9.16
N ASN A 89 2.19 3.72 9.78
CA ASN A 89 1.47 4.92 9.37
C ASN A 89 2.26 6.21 9.60
N LEU A 90 2.96 6.33 10.74
CA LEU A 90 3.79 7.50 11.04
C LEU A 90 4.96 7.60 10.06
N SER A 91 5.72 6.51 9.89
CA SER A 91 6.84 6.46 8.95
C SER A 91 6.38 6.76 7.53
N HIS A 92 5.29 6.16 7.07
CA HIS A 92 4.78 6.38 5.71
C HIS A 92 4.31 7.82 5.51
N SER A 93 3.61 8.42 6.48
CA SER A 93 3.19 9.83 6.42
C SER A 93 4.40 10.79 6.31
N LEU A 94 5.45 10.55 7.09
CA LEU A 94 6.67 11.36 7.06
C LEU A 94 7.45 11.16 5.75
N MET A 95 7.65 9.92 5.31
CA MET A 95 8.36 9.59 4.08
C MET A 95 7.63 10.09 2.84
N SER A 96 6.30 10.01 2.82
CA SER A 96 5.47 10.41 1.69
C SER A 96 5.68 11.87 1.30
N ARG A 97 5.95 12.77 2.25
CA ARG A 97 6.26 14.18 1.98
C ARG A 97 7.47 14.36 1.06
N PHE A 98 8.45 13.47 1.15
CA PHE A 98 9.67 13.53 0.35
C PHE A 98 9.59 12.67 -0.92
N MET A 99 8.81 11.60 -0.90
CA MET A 99 8.73 10.60 -1.97
C MET A 99 7.64 10.91 -2.99
N LEU A 100 6.47 11.40 -2.56
CA LEU A 100 5.31 11.66 -3.44
C LEU A 100 5.64 12.58 -4.62
N PRO A 101 6.36 13.72 -4.43
CA PRO A 101 6.69 14.59 -5.56
C PRO A 101 7.53 13.90 -6.65
N LYS A 102 8.33 12.88 -6.27
CA LYS A 102 9.18 12.12 -7.20
C LYS A 102 8.44 10.96 -7.86
N LEU A 103 7.55 10.31 -7.12
CA LEU A 103 6.83 9.12 -7.58
C LEU A 103 5.59 9.45 -8.41
N SER A 104 4.94 10.58 -8.12
CA SER A 104 3.75 11.03 -8.84
C SER A 104 3.75 12.55 -8.96
N PRO A 105 4.29 13.11 -10.05
CA PRO A 105 4.25 14.55 -10.27
C PRO A 105 2.81 15.11 -10.33
N ALA A 106 1.88 14.30 -10.83
CA ALA A 106 0.44 14.59 -10.84
C ALA A 106 -0.16 14.74 -9.42
N ALA A 107 0.52 14.18 -8.40
CA ALA A 107 0.17 14.39 -6.99
C ALA A 107 0.38 15.85 -6.53
N GLY A 108 0.88 16.75 -7.37
CA GLY A 108 0.87 18.20 -7.09
C GLY A 108 -0.39 18.93 -7.57
N VAL A 109 -1.17 18.33 -8.46
CA VAL A 109 -2.31 19.01 -9.11
C VAL A 109 -3.41 19.30 -8.10
N THR A 110 -3.91 20.54 -8.15
CA THR A 110 -5.08 21.02 -7.41
C THR A 110 -6.20 21.29 -8.40
N LEU A 111 -7.32 20.60 -8.23
CA LEU A 111 -8.52 20.84 -9.00
C LEU A 111 -9.33 21.97 -8.37
N THR A 112 -10.00 22.77 -9.19
CA THR A 112 -11.06 23.68 -8.75
C THR A 112 -12.28 22.89 -8.26
N ALA A 113 -13.21 23.57 -7.58
CA ALA A 113 -14.46 22.94 -7.19
C ALA A 113 -15.24 22.39 -8.41
N ARG A 114 -15.17 23.12 -9.52
CA ARG A 114 -15.90 22.76 -10.74
C ARG A 114 -15.28 21.57 -11.47
N GLU A 115 -13.96 21.54 -11.60
CA GLU A 115 -13.26 20.39 -12.22
C GLU A 115 -13.50 19.10 -11.42
N ARG A 116 -13.52 19.17 -10.08
CA ARG A 116 -13.88 18.00 -9.24
C ARG A 116 -15.28 17.49 -9.54
N GLU A 117 -16.25 18.40 -9.60
CA GLU A 117 -17.65 18.06 -9.84
C GLU A 117 -17.84 17.40 -11.22
N VAL A 118 -17.22 17.95 -12.26
CA VAL A 118 -17.22 17.37 -13.62
C VAL A 118 -16.59 15.97 -13.62
N LEU A 119 -15.44 15.79 -12.96
CA LEU A 119 -14.77 14.49 -12.87
C LEU A 119 -15.57 13.46 -12.06
N CYS A 120 -16.29 13.87 -11.01
CA CYS A 120 -17.18 12.98 -10.27
C CYS A 120 -18.30 12.44 -11.18
N TRP A 121 -18.99 13.30 -11.94
CA TRP A 121 -20.02 12.84 -12.88
C TRP A 121 -19.46 12.01 -14.02
N THR A 122 -18.26 12.34 -14.50
CA THR A 122 -17.56 11.53 -15.51
C THR A 122 -17.24 10.13 -14.98
N ALA A 123 -16.82 10.01 -13.71
CA ALA A 123 -16.55 8.73 -13.07
C ALA A 123 -17.80 7.86 -12.90
N GLU A 124 -18.98 8.48 -12.80
CA GLU A 124 -20.28 7.80 -12.83
C GLU A 124 -20.76 7.45 -14.26
N GLY A 125 -20.00 7.83 -15.29
CA GLY A 125 -20.29 7.52 -16.69
C GLY A 125 -21.16 8.55 -17.43
N LYS A 126 -21.34 9.76 -16.88
CA LYS A 126 -22.07 10.84 -17.57
C LYS A 126 -21.27 11.40 -18.74
N THR A 127 -21.97 11.70 -19.83
CA THR A 127 -21.42 12.40 -21.00
C THR A 127 -21.28 13.90 -20.75
N ALA A 128 -20.44 14.59 -21.52
CA ALA A 128 -20.24 16.04 -21.39
C ALA A 128 -21.54 16.84 -21.54
N CYS A 129 -22.43 16.43 -22.45
CA CYS A 129 -23.75 17.02 -22.61
C CYS A 129 -24.63 16.85 -21.35
N GLU A 130 -24.70 15.64 -20.78
CA GLU A 130 -25.45 15.38 -19.54
C GLU A 130 -24.89 16.16 -18.36
N ILE A 131 -23.55 16.23 -18.23
CA ILE A 131 -22.88 17.03 -17.19
C ILE A 131 -23.24 18.51 -17.36
N GLY A 132 -23.23 19.02 -18.59
CA GLY A 132 -23.64 20.40 -18.88
C GLY A 132 -25.08 20.67 -18.43
N GLN A 133 -26.00 19.74 -18.68
CA GLN A 133 -27.38 19.84 -18.23
C GLN A 133 -27.51 19.80 -16.70
N ILE A 134 -26.87 18.83 -16.02
CA ILE A 134 -26.90 18.70 -14.56
C ILE A 134 -26.36 19.97 -13.89
N LEU A 135 -25.28 20.51 -14.47
CA LEU A 135 -24.56 21.62 -13.87
C LEU A 135 -24.95 23.00 -14.40
N SER A 136 -25.98 23.08 -15.25
CA SER A 136 -26.49 24.29 -15.89
C SER A 136 -25.42 25.12 -16.64
N ILE A 137 -24.54 24.44 -17.38
CA ILE A 137 -23.49 25.05 -18.22
C ILE A 137 -23.51 24.46 -19.63
N SER A 138 -22.82 25.12 -20.56
CA SER A 138 -22.65 24.58 -21.91
C SER A 138 -21.66 23.42 -21.91
N GLU A 139 -21.79 22.51 -22.87
CA GLU A 139 -20.88 21.37 -23.05
C GLU A 139 -19.41 21.78 -23.30
N ARG A 140 -19.17 23.01 -23.74
CA ARG A 140 -17.82 23.55 -24.00
C ARG A 140 -17.12 24.16 -22.79
N THR A 141 -17.78 24.25 -21.63
CA THR A 141 -17.29 24.95 -20.44
C THR A 141 -16.73 23.98 -19.42
#